data_AF-A0A4R4MPV5-F1
#
_entry.id   AF-A0A4R4MPV5-F1
#
_cell.length_a   1.000
_cell.length_b   1.000
_cell.length_c   1.000
_cell.angle_alpha   90.00
_cell.angle_beta   90.00
_cell.angle_gamma   90.00
#
_symmetry.space_group_name_H-M   'P 1'
#
loop_
_entity.id
_entity.type
_entity.pdbx_description
1 polymer ?
#
loop_
_entity_poly.entity_id
_entity_poly.type
_entity_poly.pdbx_seq_one_letter_code
_entity_poly.pdbx_strand_id
1 'polypeptide(L)'
;MTTPNPATPDGQLVDGAALLDSLRAALTRYVILPGSQAADAVTLWIAATHAQPAWPHAPRLVIRAPEKRCGKSRLLDVVEATCHAPFITVNSSPAAVYRSITDDPPTLLVDEADTIFGPKAEGNEDLRGLLNAGHQRNRPAKRYDANANRVESIPTFAMAALAGIGAMPDTIEDRAVVIRMRRRGPGETVAPFRHRRDRPPLRQLAADLAAWLRADLATLEAAEPPMPVEDRAADTWEPLVAVADHAGGRWPDRARAAVLALTADADDNGEMSTRLRLLTDCRTAFGTDTALPTAVLLDRLKAEPEAPWGDYGPNGLTAMKLGTILREYEIRSDTIRFQTGQAKGYRRADFTDAWARYCPTDDTPPGDTGPATVLPLPGVGRTSRTSLNTAGQTQ
;
A
#
# COMPACT_ATOMS: atom_id res chain seq x y z
N MET A 1 -5.24 28.55 11.71
CA MET A 1 -6.53 29.14 12.11
C MET A 1 -7.55 28.02 12.02
N THR A 2 -8.08 27.58 13.16
CA THR A 2 -9.05 26.48 13.25
C THR A 2 -10.36 26.91 12.60
N THR A 3 -10.74 26.25 11.51
CA THR A 3 -12.08 26.41 10.92
C THR A 3 -13.11 25.83 11.88
N PRO A 4 -14.23 26.53 12.14
CA PRO A 4 -15.28 26.03 13.03
C PRO A 4 -16.04 24.87 12.37
N ASN A 5 -16.38 23.83 13.16
CA ASN A 5 -17.26 22.73 12.75
C ASN A 5 -18.64 23.25 12.30
N PRO A 6 -19.38 22.55 11.42
CA PRO A 6 -20.72 22.96 11.03
C PRO A 6 -21.71 22.78 12.18
N ALA A 7 -22.77 23.59 12.15
CA ALA A 7 -23.91 23.47 13.03
C ALA A 7 -25.00 22.59 12.39
N THR A 8 -25.65 21.75 13.20
CA THR A 8 -26.90 21.05 12.82
C THR A 8 -28.08 22.05 12.73
N PRO A 9 -29.26 21.65 12.19
CA PRO A 9 -30.45 22.51 12.13
C PRO A 9 -30.88 23.12 13.47
N ASP A 10 -30.49 22.50 14.59
CA ASP A 10 -30.73 22.95 15.97
C ASP A 10 -29.58 23.79 16.58
N GLY A 11 -28.57 24.19 15.79
CA GLY A 11 -27.51 25.10 16.22
C GLY A 11 -26.40 24.47 17.08
N GLN A 12 -26.35 23.14 17.20
CA GLN A 12 -25.30 22.45 17.95
C GLN A 12 -24.09 22.14 17.03
N LEU A 13 -22.91 22.61 17.41
CA LEU A 13 -21.64 22.27 16.73
C LEU A 13 -21.40 20.76 16.89
N VAL A 14 -21.34 20.02 15.79
CA VAL A 14 -21.00 18.59 15.84
C VAL A 14 -19.49 18.46 16.02
N ASP A 15 -19.04 17.90 17.15
CA ASP A 15 -17.61 17.68 17.39
C ASP A 15 -17.12 16.42 16.64
N GLY A 16 -16.62 16.63 15.43
CA GLY A 16 -16.07 15.55 14.59
C GLY A 16 -15.00 14.70 15.27
N ALA A 17 -14.10 15.31 16.05
CA ALA A 17 -13.05 14.57 16.75
C ALA A 17 -13.64 13.62 17.81
N ALA A 18 -14.64 14.08 18.57
CA ALA A 18 -15.35 13.26 19.55
C ALA A 18 -16.19 12.14 18.90
N LEU A 19 -16.78 12.39 17.72
CA LEU A 19 -17.48 11.35 16.94
C LEU A 19 -16.52 10.25 16.48
N LEU A 20 -15.36 10.64 15.93
CA LEU A 20 -14.35 9.67 15.50
C LEU A 20 -13.77 8.90 16.69
N ASP A 21 -13.55 9.55 17.84
CA ASP A 21 -13.14 8.86 19.08
C ASP A 21 -14.19 7.84 19.54
N SER A 22 -15.48 8.19 19.44
CA SER A 22 -16.60 7.30 19.77
C SER A 22 -16.67 6.10 18.81
N LEU A 23 -16.52 6.34 17.50
CA LEU A 23 -16.45 5.28 16.49
C LEU A 23 -15.26 4.34 16.75
N ARG A 24 -14.08 4.90 17.01
CA ARG A 24 -12.86 4.13 17.34
C ARG A 24 -13.03 3.29 18.59
N ALA A 25 -13.63 3.83 19.64
CA ALA A 25 -13.92 3.11 20.87
C ALA A 25 -14.92 1.96 20.62
N ALA A 26 -15.97 2.23 19.83
CA ALA A 26 -16.95 1.21 19.45
C ALA A 26 -16.31 0.07 18.63
N LEU A 27 -15.43 0.41 17.69
CA LEU A 27 -14.68 -0.55 16.87
C LEU A 27 -13.79 -1.47 17.73
N THR A 28 -12.94 -0.86 18.55
CA THR A 28 -11.95 -1.57 19.39
C THR A 28 -12.58 -2.36 20.54
N ARG A 29 -13.84 -2.06 20.90
CA ARG A 29 -14.63 -2.86 21.84
C ARG A 29 -14.90 -4.28 21.33
N TYR A 30 -15.10 -4.46 20.02
CA TYR A 30 -15.51 -5.73 19.42
C TYR A 30 -14.43 -6.41 18.57
N VAL A 31 -13.42 -5.66 18.13
CA VAL A 31 -12.37 -6.12 17.21
C VAL A 31 -11.00 -5.82 17.79
N ILE A 32 -10.09 -6.80 17.69
CA ILE A 32 -8.66 -6.61 17.95
C ILE A 32 -7.98 -6.38 16.62
N LEU A 33 -7.49 -5.16 16.41
CA LEU A 33 -6.75 -4.77 15.22
C LEU A 33 -5.25 -4.96 15.45
N PRO A 34 -4.45 -5.14 14.39
CA PRO A 34 -3.02 -5.46 14.52
C PRO A 34 -2.20 -4.35 15.21
N GLY A 35 -2.71 -3.12 15.25
CA GLY A 35 -2.10 -1.99 15.95
C GLY A 35 -3.06 -0.80 16.08
N SER A 36 -2.63 0.25 16.79
CA SER A 36 -3.41 1.49 16.95
C SER A 36 -3.69 2.19 15.62
N GLN A 37 -2.72 2.17 14.71
CA GLN A 37 -2.77 2.78 13.38
C GLN A 37 -3.80 2.09 12.50
N ALA A 38 -3.92 0.76 12.59
CA ALA A 38 -4.97 0.02 11.90
C ALA A 38 -6.37 0.38 12.43
N ALA A 39 -6.51 0.63 13.74
CA ALA A 39 -7.77 1.15 14.30
C ALA A 39 -8.12 2.53 13.76
N ASP A 40 -7.14 3.41 13.69
CA ASP A 40 -7.32 4.77 13.19
C ASP A 40 -7.69 4.77 11.70
N ALA A 41 -6.98 3.98 10.91
CA ALA A 41 -7.24 3.82 9.48
C ALA A 41 -8.64 3.28 9.20
N VAL A 42 -9.09 2.24 9.91
CA VAL A 42 -10.45 1.72 9.73
C VAL A 42 -11.51 2.74 10.19
N THR A 43 -11.28 3.43 11.30
CA THR A 43 -12.20 4.49 11.77
C THR A 43 -12.36 5.59 10.72
N LEU A 44 -11.24 6.08 10.18
CA LEU A 44 -11.25 7.10 9.13
C LEU A 44 -11.84 6.59 7.82
N TRP A 45 -11.56 5.33 7.45
CA TRP A 45 -12.14 4.71 6.26
C TRP A 45 -13.67 4.64 6.37
N ILE A 46 -14.20 4.21 7.52
CA ILE A 46 -15.65 4.18 7.80
C ILE A 46 -16.23 5.59 7.69
N ALA A 47 -15.60 6.59 8.32
CA ALA A 47 -16.07 7.97 8.25
C ALA A 47 -16.08 8.49 6.80
N ALA A 48 -15.00 8.26 6.04
CA ALA A 48 -14.90 8.65 4.63
C ALA A 48 -16.02 8.04 3.76
N THR A 49 -16.56 6.86 4.09
CA THR A 49 -17.71 6.30 3.34
C THR A 49 -18.94 7.23 3.35
N HIS A 50 -19.10 8.05 4.39
CA HIS A 50 -20.22 8.99 4.52
C HIS A 50 -20.02 10.26 3.69
N ALA A 51 -18.82 10.54 3.18
CA ALA A 51 -18.54 11.69 2.33
C ALA A 51 -18.10 11.29 0.90
N GLN A 52 -18.42 10.07 0.46
CA GLN A 52 -18.12 9.59 -0.90
C GLN A 52 -18.43 10.59 -2.05
N PRO A 53 -19.51 11.39 -2.01
CA PRO A 53 -19.75 12.40 -3.05
C PRO A 53 -18.62 13.42 -3.22
N ALA A 54 -17.88 13.75 -2.14
CA ALA A 54 -16.81 14.74 -2.14
C ALA A 54 -15.48 14.19 -2.70
N TRP A 55 -15.35 12.86 -2.85
CA TRP A 55 -14.04 12.26 -3.14
C TRP A 55 -13.77 12.06 -4.64
N PRO A 56 -12.55 12.38 -5.11
CA PRO A 56 -12.08 11.97 -6.43
C PRO A 56 -11.75 10.48 -6.50
N HIS A 57 -11.37 9.89 -5.36
CA HIS A 57 -10.98 8.50 -5.21
C HIS A 57 -11.85 7.78 -4.17
N ALA A 58 -12.12 6.50 -4.40
CA ALA A 58 -12.86 5.62 -3.52
C ALA A 58 -11.92 4.53 -2.97
N PRO A 59 -11.33 4.74 -1.78
CA PRO A 59 -10.37 3.81 -1.20
C PRO A 59 -10.99 2.44 -0.94
N ARG A 60 -10.26 1.38 -1.27
CA ARG A 60 -10.63 0.02 -0.88
C ARG A 60 -10.17 -0.24 0.56
N LEU A 61 -10.87 -1.11 1.27
CA LEU A 61 -10.43 -1.65 2.56
C LEU A 61 -10.23 -3.15 2.40
N VAL A 62 -8.99 -3.61 2.41
CA VAL A 62 -8.68 -5.04 2.32
C VAL A 62 -8.47 -5.58 3.72
N ILE A 63 -9.36 -6.46 4.17
CA ILE A 63 -9.31 -7.13 5.47
C ILE A 63 -8.82 -8.56 5.22
N ARG A 64 -7.52 -8.78 5.34
CA ARG A 64 -6.92 -10.10 5.07
C ARG A 64 -6.36 -10.77 6.32
N ALA A 65 -6.27 -12.08 6.30
CA ALA A 65 -5.61 -12.87 7.34
C ALA A 65 -5.01 -14.13 6.73
N PRO A 66 -3.92 -14.67 7.30
CA PRO A 66 -3.35 -15.94 6.82
C PRO A 66 -4.30 -17.12 7.04
N GLU A 67 -5.20 -17.02 8.02
CA GLU A 67 -6.00 -18.14 8.50
C GLU A 67 -7.46 -17.78 8.82
N LYS A 68 -8.27 -18.81 9.01
CA LYS A 68 -9.63 -18.68 9.57
C LYS A 68 -9.57 -18.23 11.04
N ARG A 69 -10.68 -17.62 11.51
CA ARG A 69 -10.91 -17.19 12.90
C ARG A 69 -9.99 -16.06 13.41
N CYS A 70 -9.52 -15.20 12.51
CA CYS A 70 -8.76 -13.99 12.88
C CYS A 70 -9.62 -12.73 13.08
N GLY A 71 -10.95 -12.87 13.20
CA GLY A 71 -11.85 -11.72 13.44
C GLY A 71 -12.23 -10.88 12.21
N LYS A 72 -11.92 -11.34 10.98
CA LYS A 72 -12.28 -10.64 9.72
C LYS A 72 -13.77 -10.35 9.60
N SER A 73 -14.63 -11.37 9.70
CA SER A 73 -16.09 -11.19 9.62
C SER A 73 -16.62 -10.31 10.75
N ARG A 74 -15.99 -10.33 11.94
CA ARG A 74 -16.36 -9.42 13.03
C ARG A 74 -16.02 -7.97 12.70
N LEU A 75 -14.88 -7.72 12.07
CA LEU A 75 -14.55 -6.38 11.59
C LEU A 75 -15.58 -5.93 10.54
N LEU A 76 -15.92 -6.81 9.60
CA LEU A 76 -16.92 -6.54 8.58
C LEU A 76 -18.32 -6.28 9.17
N ASP A 77 -18.73 -7.00 10.24
CA ASP A 77 -19.99 -6.75 10.96
C ASP A 77 -20.06 -5.32 11.53
N VAL A 78 -18.95 -4.83 12.11
CA VAL A 78 -18.89 -3.48 12.67
C VAL A 78 -18.91 -2.45 11.55
N VAL A 79 -18.10 -2.66 10.50
CA VAL A 79 -18.08 -1.81 9.30
C VAL A 79 -19.47 -1.73 8.67
N GLU A 80 -20.17 -2.85 8.51
CA GLU A 80 -21.55 -2.90 8.02
C GLU A 80 -22.45 -1.98 8.84
N ALA A 81 -22.37 -2.06 10.16
CA ALA A 81 -23.23 -1.28 11.04
C ALA A 81 -22.92 0.22 11.02
N THR A 82 -21.69 0.62 10.67
CA THR A 82 -21.21 2.01 10.81
C THR A 82 -20.97 2.75 9.49
N CYS A 83 -20.81 2.07 8.36
CA CYS A 83 -20.54 2.70 7.06
C CYS A 83 -21.81 3.25 6.40
N HIS A 84 -21.61 4.08 5.38
CA HIS A 84 -22.69 4.63 4.56
C HIS A 84 -23.35 3.55 3.70
N ALA A 85 -24.69 3.47 3.75
CA ALA A 85 -25.55 2.65 2.88
C ALA A 85 -24.91 1.29 2.49
N PRO A 86 -24.65 0.39 3.46
CA PRO A 86 -23.93 -0.85 3.18
C PRO A 86 -24.69 -1.75 2.22
N PHE A 87 -23.99 -2.22 1.21
CA PHE A 87 -24.42 -3.28 0.31
C PHE A 87 -23.54 -4.50 0.54
N ILE A 88 -24.00 -5.41 1.41
CA ILE A 88 -23.27 -6.63 1.77
C ILE A 88 -23.59 -7.77 0.81
N THR A 89 -22.55 -8.46 0.36
CA THR A 89 -22.65 -9.59 -0.55
C THR A 89 -21.65 -10.69 -0.19
N VAL A 90 -22.10 -11.94 -0.29
CA VAL A 90 -21.24 -13.14 -0.22
C VAL A 90 -21.06 -13.76 -1.61
N ASN A 91 -22.06 -13.64 -2.48
CA ASN A 91 -22.02 -14.18 -3.86
C ASN A 91 -23.05 -13.47 -4.77
N SER A 92 -22.86 -12.18 -5.03
CA SER A 92 -23.70 -11.42 -5.98
C SER A 92 -23.14 -11.53 -7.38
N SER A 93 -24.03 -11.58 -8.38
CA SER A 93 -23.60 -11.47 -9.78
C SER A 93 -22.99 -10.08 -10.03
N PRO A 94 -21.99 -9.97 -10.93
CA PRO A 94 -21.43 -8.66 -11.30
C PRO A 94 -22.53 -7.66 -11.73
N ALA A 95 -23.55 -8.12 -12.46
CA ALA A 95 -24.67 -7.29 -12.88
C ALA A 95 -25.49 -6.72 -11.71
N ALA A 96 -25.66 -7.46 -10.62
CA ALA A 96 -26.33 -6.96 -9.42
C ALA A 96 -25.51 -5.86 -8.72
N VAL A 97 -24.18 -6.02 -8.68
CA VAL A 97 -23.26 -5.01 -8.12
C VAL A 97 -23.24 -3.76 -8.99
N TYR A 98 -23.09 -3.91 -10.30
CA TYR A 98 -23.13 -2.80 -11.27
C TYR A 98 -24.39 -1.94 -11.13
N ARG A 99 -25.55 -2.56 -10.89
CA ARG A 99 -26.84 -1.87 -10.80
C ARG A 99 -27.16 -1.32 -9.41
N SER A 100 -26.40 -1.66 -8.38
CA SER A 100 -26.57 -1.07 -7.05
C SER A 100 -25.79 0.24 -6.88
N ILE A 101 -24.84 0.53 -7.77
CA ILE A 101 -24.05 1.76 -7.74
C ILE A 101 -24.84 2.90 -8.38
N THR A 102 -25.03 3.97 -7.62
CA THR A 102 -25.74 5.20 -8.01
C THR A 102 -24.80 6.41 -7.88
N ASP A 103 -25.32 7.63 -8.10
CA ASP A 103 -24.55 8.87 -7.92
C ASP A 103 -24.13 9.13 -6.46
N ASP A 104 -24.93 8.62 -5.51
CA ASP A 104 -24.57 8.53 -4.09
C ASP A 104 -24.32 7.06 -3.72
N PRO A 105 -23.12 6.55 -4.01
CA PRO A 105 -22.89 5.11 -4.09
C PRO A 105 -22.94 4.43 -2.72
N PRO A 106 -23.49 3.19 -2.65
CA PRO A 106 -23.43 2.40 -1.43
C PRO A 106 -21.99 1.99 -1.12
N THR A 107 -21.71 1.65 0.14
CA THR A 107 -20.45 0.99 0.49
C THR A 107 -20.57 -0.50 0.18
N LEU A 108 -19.76 -1.01 -0.75
CA LEU A 108 -19.78 -2.43 -1.11
C LEU A 108 -19.02 -3.25 -0.07
N LEU A 109 -19.63 -4.31 0.47
CA LEU A 109 -18.98 -5.20 1.46
C LEU A 109 -18.96 -6.62 0.90
N VAL A 110 -17.77 -7.14 0.63
CA VAL A 110 -17.55 -8.48 0.08
C VAL A 110 -16.92 -9.36 1.18
N ASP A 111 -17.68 -10.30 1.71
CA ASP A 111 -17.13 -11.36 2.58
C ASP A 111 -16.67 -12.55 1.73
N GLU A 112 -15.75 -13.34 2.28
CA GLU A 112 -15.14 -14.50 1.60
C GLU A 112 -14.54 -14.16 0.23
N ALA A 113 -13.91 -13.00 0.09
CA ALA A 113 -13.32 -12.52 -1.17
C ALA A 113 -12.24 -13.48 -1.73
N ASP A 114 -11.65 -14.34 -0.91
CA ASP A 114 -10.74 -15.41 -1.35
C ASP A 114 -11.42 -16.49 -2.20
N THR A 115 -12.74 -16.64 -2.11
CA THR A 115 -13.50 -17.52 -3.01
C THR A 115 -13.62 -16.94 -4.43
N ILE A 116 -13.45 -15.63 -4.56
CA ILE A 116 -13.57 -14.88 -5.83
C ILE A 116 -12.19 -14.64 -6.45
N PHE A 117 -11.20 -14.29 -5.62
CA PHE A 117 -9.87 -13.85 -6.07
C PHE A 117 -8.71 -14.74 -5.60
N GLY A 118 -8.98 -15.78 -4.81
CA GLY A 118 -7.92 -16.65 -4.30
C GLY A 118 -7.32 -17.55 -5.39
N PRO A 119 -6.18 -18.23 -5.11
CA PRO A 119 -5.44 -19.02 -6.10
C PRO A 119 -6.21 -20.16 -6.75
N LYS A 120 -7.32 -20.59 -6.13
CA LYS A 120 -8.19 -21.67 -6.59
C LYS A 120 -9.49 -21.17 -7.23
N ALA A 121 -9.73 -19.86 -7.25
CA ALA A 121 -10.88 -19.29 -7.92
C ALA A 121 -10.63 -19.28 -9.44
N GLU A 122 -11.66 -19.50 -10.24
CA GLU A 122 -11.58 -19.40 -11.72
C GLU A 122 -11.39 -17.94 -12.21
N GLY A 123 -11.21 -16.99 -11.29
CA GLY A 123 -11.03 -15.56 -11.57
C GLY A 123 -12.33 -14.87 -11.93
N ASN A 124 -12.71 -13.82 -11.20
CA ASN A 124 -13.84 -12.96 -11.53
C ASN A 124 -13.34 -11.63 -12.12
N GLU A 125 -12.90 -11.67 -13.38
CA GLU A 125 -12.30 -10.53 -14.08
C GLU A 125 -13.24 -9.32 -14.17
N ASP A 126 -14.54 -9.55 -14.35
CA ASP A 126 -15.53 -8.47 -14.41
C ASP A 126 -15.66 -7.74 -13.07
N LEU A 127 -15.65 -8.47 -11.95
CA LEU A 127 -15.71 -7.88 -10.62
C LEU A 127 -14.38 -7.21 -10.25
N ARG A 128 -13.24 -7.80 -10.62
CA ARG A 128 -11.92 -7.17 -10.48
C ARG A 128 -11.86 -5.85 -11.25
N GLY A 129 -12.33 -5.86 -12.50
CA GLY A 129 -12.46 -4.68 -13.34
C GLY A 129 -13.35 -3.61 -12.73
N LEU A 130 -14.50 -3.99 -12.17
CA LEU A 130 -15.40 -3.08 -11.44
C LEU A 130 -14.70 -2.41 -10.25
N LEU A 131 -14.03 -3.20 -9.41
CA LEU A 131 -13.34 -2.69 -8.22
C LEU A 131 -12.15 -1.80 -8.57
N ASN A 132 -11.39 -2.15 -9.61
CA ASN A 132 -10.26 -1.35 -10.06
C ASN A 132 -10.71 -0.02 -10.70
N ALA A 133 -11.71 -0.06 -11.58
CA ALA A 133 -12.26 1.13 -12.23
C ALA A 133 -12.95 2.05 -11.21
N GLY A 134 -13.71 1.46 -10.29
CA GLY A 134 -14.48 2.18 -9.30
C GLY A 134 -13.66 2.92 -8.23
N HIS A 135 -12.34 2.78 -8.23
CA HIS A 135 -11.48 3.53 -7.34
C HIS A 135 -11.33 5.00 -7.77
N GLN A 136 -11.46 5.32 -9.05
CA GLN A 136 -11.38 6.70 -9.53
C GLN A 136 -12.75 7.15 -10.06
N ARG A 137 -13.17 8.36 -9.71
CA ARG A 137 -14.41 8.94 -10.23
C ARG A 137 -14.35 9.07 -11.77
N ASN A 138 -15.53 9.06 -12.41
CA ASN A 138 -15.68 9.21 -13.87
C ASN A 138 -15.04 8.09 -14.73
N ARG A 139 -14.95 6.86 -14.20
CA ARG A 139 -14.51 5.66 -14.95
C ARG A 139 -15.63 4.62 -15.14
N PRO A 140 -16.74 4.97 -15.82
CA PRO A 140 -17.87 4.05 -15.96
C PRO A 140 -17.51 2.84 -16.81
N ALA A 141 -18.09 1.68 -16.49
CA ALA A 141 -18.03 0.51 -17.34
C ALA A 141 -18.93 0.72 -18.56
N LYS A 142 -18.41 0.43 -19.76
CA LYS A 142 -19.19 0.47 -21.00
C LYS A 142 -19.62 -0.94 -21.37
N ARG A 143 -20.92 -1.18 -21.48
CA ARG A 143 -21.48 -2.47 -21.89
C ARG A 143 -22.44 -2.26 -23.05
N TYR A 144 -22.46 -3.18 -24.00
CA TYR A 144 -23.42 -3.14 -25.09
C TYR A 144 -24.69 -3.88 -24.67
N ASP A 145 -25.83 -3.19 -24.64
CA ASP A 145 -27.14 -3.80 -24.46
C ASP A 145 -27.71 -4.15 -25.83
N ALA A 146 -27.73 -5.45 -26.14
CA ALA A 146 -28.25 -5.96 -27.40
C ALA A 146 -29.76 -5.79 -27.54
N ASN A 147 -30.52 -5.80 -26.43
CA ASN A 147 -31.98 -5.65 -26.46
C ASN A 147 -32.38 -4.20 -26.74
N ALA A 148 -31.65 -3.26 -26.15
CA ALA A 148 -31.86 -1.83 -26.36
C ALA A 148 -31.04 -1.26 -27.55
N ASN A 149 -30.21 -2.08 -28.18
CA ASN A 149 -29.31 -1.73 -29.29
C ASN A 149 -28.49 -0.46 -29.03
N ARG A 150 -27.92 -0.34 -27.82
CA ARG A 150 -27.15 0.85 -27.38
C ARG A 150 -26.01 0.48 -26.45
N VAL A 151 -25.00 1.36 -26.36
CA VAL A 151 -23.98 1.28 -25.32
C VAL A 151 -24.53 1.90 -24.03
N GLU A 152 -24.57 1.10 -22.97
CA GLU A 152 -24.87 1.53 -21.62
C GLU A 152 -23.59 1.95 -20.89
N SER A 153 -23.68 3.03 -20.11
CA SER A 153 -22.61 3.50 -19.24
C SER A 153 -23.02 3.24 -17.80
N ILE A 154 -22.33 2.32 -17.15
CA ILE A 154 -22.66 1.87 -15.81
C ILE A 154 -21.68 2.51 -14.82
N PRO A 155 -22.17 3.23 -13.79
CA PRO A 155 -21.32 3.75 -12.72
C PRO A 155 -20.54 2.63 -12.01
N THR A 156 -19.30 2.93 -11.64
CA THR A 156 -18.40 2.00 -10.94
C THR A 156 -17.88 2.57 -9.63
N PHE A 157 -17.98 3.89 -9.45
CA PHE A 157 -17.40 4.60 -8.31
C PHE A 157 -18.13 4.24 -7.02
N ALA A 158 -17.44 3.56 -6.11
CA ALA A 158 -17.95 3.17 -4.80
C ALA A 158 -16.79 2.72 -3.93
N MET A 159 -16.77 3.10 -2.64
CA MET A 159 -15.85 2.51 -1.67
C MET A 159 -16.24 1.05 -1.42
N ALA A 160 -15.25 0.18 -1.22
CA ALA A 160 -15.52 -1.22 -0.93
C ALA A 160 -14.59 -1.81 0.12
N ALA A 161 -15.15 -2.66 0.99
CA ALA A 161 -14.40 -3.51 1.89
C ALA A 161 -14.39 -4.96 1.36
N LEU A 162 -13.22 -5.58 1.32
CA LEU A 162 -13.01 -6.96 0.91
C LEU A 162 -12.40 -7.77 2.05
N ALA A 163 -13.13 -8.75 2.56
CA ALA A 163 -12.64 -9.63 3.61
C ALA A 163 -12.32 -11.02 3.05
N GLY A 164 -11.09 -11.52 3.25
CA GLY A 164 -10.69 -12.81 2.72
C GLY A 164 -9.45 -13.44 3.37
N ILE A 165 -9.18 -14.68 3.01
CA ILE A 165 -7.94 -15.40 3.37
C ILE A 165 -6.85 -15.13 2.33
N GLY A 166 -5.64 -14.84 2.80
CA GLY A 166 -4.50 -14.60 1.90
C GLY A 166 -4.53 -13.21 1.25
N ALA A 167 -3.61 -13.01 0.30
CA ALA A 167 -3.51 -11.77 -0.45
C ALA A 167 -4.67 -11.61 -1.44
N MET A 168 -5.07 -10.36 -1.66
CA MET A 168 -5.92 -9.98 -2.79
C MET A 168 -5.02 -9.66 -4.01
N PRO A 169 -5.57 -9.61 -5.23
CA PRO A 169 -4.80 -9.21 -6.40
C PRO A 169 -4.09 -7.86 -6.19
N ASP A 170 -2.83 -7.73 -6.60
CA ASP A 170 -2.03 -6.50 -6.42
C ASP A 170 -2.74 -5.24 -6.93
N THR A 171 -3.46 -5.35 -8.05
CA THR A 171 -4.26 -4.25 -8.60
C THR A 171 -5.38 -3.75 -7.68
N ILE A 172 -5.86 -4.58 -6.75
CA ILE A 172 -6.81 -4.17 -5.72
C ILE A 172 -6.04 -3.65 -4.49
N GLU A 173 -4.98 -4.33 -4.06
CA GLU A 173 -4.22 -3.94 -2.87
C GLU A 173 -3.53 -2.57 -3.03
N ASP A 174 -3.09 -2.18 -4.24
CA ASP A 174 -2.48 -0.85 -4.46
C ASP A 174 -3.48 0.32 -4.34
N ARG A 175 -4.79 0.01 -4.33
CA ARG A 175 -5.91 0.97 -4.17
C ARG A 175 -6.53 0.87 -2.78
N ALA A 176 -5.88 0.16 -1.86
CA ALA A 176 -6.47 -0.27 -0.61
C ALA A 176 -5.70 0.18 0.63
N VAL A 177 -6.46 0.48 1.68
CA VAL A 177 -6.00 0.39 3.05
C VAL A 177 -6.00 -1.09 3.44
N VAL A 178 -4.82 -1.69 3.61
CA VAL A 178 -4.68 -3.13 3.88
C VAL A 178 -4.57 -3.40 5.39
N ILE A 179 -5.57 -4.07 5.95
CA ILE A 179 -5.61 -4.49 7.35
C ILE A 179 -5.31 -5.99 7.46
N ARG A 180 -4.13 -6.31 8.01
CA ARG A 180 -3.67 -7.70 8.22
C ARG A 180 -4.10 -8.20 9.59
N MET A 181 -5.24 -8.87 9.64
CA MET A 181 -5.78 -9.44 10.85
C MET A 181 -4.97 -10.65 11.32
N ARG A 182 -4.77 -10.75 12.64
CA ARG A 182 -4.08 -11.86 13.30
C ARG A 182 -5.01 -12.60 14.26
N ARG A 183 -4.68 -13.86 14.59
CA ARG A 183 -5.38 -14.57 15.66
C ARG A 183 -5.16 -13.84 16.98
N ARG A 184 -6.16 -13.88 17.84
CA ARG A 184 -6.06 -13.32 19.20
C ARG A 184 -4.96 -14.04 19.97
N GLY A 185 -4.11 -13.26 20.62
CA GLY A 185 -3.11 -13.77 21.54
C GLY A 185 -3.72 -14.24 22.87
N PRO A 186 -2.95 -14.99 23.68
CA PRO A 186 -3.33 -15.27 25.06
C PRO A 186 -3.53 -13.95 25.83
N GLY A 187 -4.65 -13.81 26.55
CA GLY A 187 -4.99 -12.60 27.33
C GLY A 187 -5.70 -11.50 26.55
N GLU A 188 -5.71 -11.55 25.22
CA GLU A 188 -6.46 -10.63 24.38
C GLU A 188 -7.96 -10.97 24.38
N THR A 189 -8.77 -10.06 24.91
CA THR A 189 -10.23 -10.23 24.98
C THR A 189 -10.96 -9.02 24.40
N VAL A 190 -12.14 -9.27 23.85
CA VAL A 190 -13.07 -8.23 23.35
C VAL A 190 -14.48 -8.58 23.77
N ALA A 191 -15.36 -7.58 23.77
CA ALA A 191 -16.76 -7.80 24.05
C ALA A 191 -17.40 -8.73 23.01
N PRO A 192 -18.31 -9.63 23.41
CA PRO A 192 -19.10 -10.39 22.48
C PRO A 192 -20.06 -9.45 21.75
N PHE A 193 -19.98 -9.38 20.42
CA PHE A 193 -20.96 -8.69 19.58
C PHE A 193 -22.21 -9.54 19.42
N ARG A 194 -23.36 -8.91 19.56
CA ARG A 194 -24.69 -9.45 19.38
C ARG A 194 -25.44 -8.50 18.47
N HIS A 195 -25.69 -8.93 17.23
CA HIS A 195 -26.32 -8.12 16.19
C HIS A 195 -27.55 -7.34 16.67
N ARG A 196 -28.49 -7.99 17.38
CA ARG A 196 -29.71 -7.32 17.89
C ARG A 196 -29.45 -6.23 18.94
N ARG A 197 -28.42 -6.39 19.78
CA ARG A 197 -28.12 -5.45 20.88
C ARG A 197 -27.19 -4.34 20.41
N ASP A 198 -26.15 -4.71 19.66
CA ASP A 198 -25.01 -3.84 19.39
C ASP A 198 -25.13 -3.10 18.04
N ARG A 199 -25.92 -3.60 17.08
CA ARG A 199 -26.11 -2.90 15.78
C ARG A 199 -26.87 -1.57 15.90
N PRO A 200 -27.97 -1.45 16.69
CA PRO A 200 -28.70 -0.19 16.79
C PRO A 200 -27.83 1.02 17.25
N PRO A 201 -27.02 0.94 18.32
CA PRO A 201 -26.16 2.07 18.69
C PRO A 201 -25.06 2.36 17.66
N LEU A 202 -24.53 1.34 16.97
CA LEU A 202 -23.59 1.56 15.86
C LEU A 202 -24.25 2.27 14.66
N ARG A 203 -25.53 1.98 14.39
CA ARG A 203 -26.31 2.67 13.37
C ARG A 203 -26.60 4.12 13.72
N GLN A 204 -26.78 4.42 15.01
CA GLN A 204 -26.87 5.81 15.46
C GLN A 204 -25.56 6.55 15.18
N LEU A 205 -24.41 5.97 15.52
CA LEU A 205 -23.11 6.55 15.18
C LEU A 205 -22.96 6.76 13.66
N ALA A 206 -23.44 5.83 12.84
CA ALA A 206 -23.44 5.98 11.38
C ALA A 206 -24.29 7.19 10.94
N ALA A 207 -25.46 7.41 11.55
CA ALA A 207 -26.32 8.54 11.26
C ALA A 207 -25.67 9.87 11.69
N ASP A 208 -25.00 9.89 12.84
CA ASP A 208 -24.31 11.08 13.35
C ASP A 208 -23.12 11.45 12.44
N LEU A 209 -22.35 10.45 11.97
CA LEU A 209 -21.28 10.64 10.98
C LEU A 209 -21.82 11.16 9.66
N ALA A 210 -22.94 10.60 9.19
CA ALA A 210 -23.59 11.06 7.97
C ALA A 210 -24.05 12.51 8.11
N ALA A 211 -24.71 12.87 9.21
CA ALA A 211 -25.18 14.23 9.45
C ALA A 211 -24.03 15.25 9.47
N TRP A 212 -22.92 14.92 10.14
CA TRP A 212 -21.73 15.75 10.17
C TRP A 212 -21.09 15.91 8.79
N LEU A 213 -20.67 14.80 8.17
CA LEU A 213 -19.86 14.85 6.95
C LEU A 213 -20.68 15.28 5.73
N ARG A 214 -21.98 15.01 5.70
CA ARG A 214 -22.85 15.47 4.60
C ARG A 214 -23.13 16.97 4.65
N ALA A 215 -23.09 17.59 5.84
CA ALA A 215 -23.24 19.04 5.96
C ALA A 215 -22.05 19.80 5.35
N ASP A 216 -20.87 19.16 5.30
CA ASP A 216 -19.61 19.80 4.89
C ASP A 216 -19.05 19.28 3.56
N LEU A 217 -19.87 18.64 2.71
CA LEU A 217 -19.36 18.05 1.46
C LEU A 217 -18.55 19.03 0.61
N ALA A 218 -18.97 20.29 0.52
CA ALA A 218 -18.24 21.32 -0.24
C ALA A 218 -16.86 21.65 0.37
N THR A 219 -16.76 21.67 1.70
CA THR A 219 -15.48 21.88 2.41
C THR A 219 -14.55 20.69 2.20
N LEU A 220 -15.10 19.48 2.28
CA LEU A 220 -14.36 18.23 2.08
C LEU A 220 -13.90 18.05 0.62
N GLU A 221 -14.73 18.43 -0.35
CA GLU A 221 -14.40 18.37 -1.79
C GLU A 221 -13.27 19.35 -2.16
N ALA A 222 -13.17 20.48 -1.46
CA ALA A 222 -12.11 21.46 -1.67
C ALA A 222 -10.84 21.19 -0.83
N ALA A 223 -10.80 20.13 -0.03
CA ALA A 223 -9.68 19.85 0.86
C ALA A 223 -8.49 19.27 0.09
N GLU A 224 -7.31 19.89 0.25
CA GLU A 224 -6.03 19.42 -0.29
C GLU A 224 -5.04 19.20 0.88
N PRO A 225 -5.20 18.10 1.63
CA PRO A 225 -4.36 17.86 2.81
C PRO A 225 -2.91 17.53 2.40
N PRO A 226 -1.90 17.98 3.17
CA PRO A 226 -0.52 17.57 2.91
C PRO A 226 -0.34 16.07 3.25
N MET A 227 0.07 15.31 2.23
CA MET A 227 0.23 13.86 2.30
C MET A 227 1.68 13.44 2.59
N PRO A 228 1.90 12.41 3.43
CA PRO A 228 3.24 11.90 3.73
C PRO A 228 3.74 10.84 2.72
N VAL A 229 2.97 10.58 1.67
CA VAL A 229 3.23 9.60 0.60
C VAL A 229 2.82 10.21 -0.73
N GLU A 230 3.26 9.61 -1.83
CA GLU A 230 3.02 10.11 -3.19
C GLU A 230 2.20 9.11 -4.03
N ASP A 231 1.87 9.52 -5.25
CA ASP A 231 1.17 8.73 -6.26
C ASP A 231 -0.12 8.05 -5.72
N ARG A 232 -0.27 6.76 -6.01
CA ARG A 232 -1.49 6.00 -5.73
C ARG A 232 -1.75 5.79 -4.24
N ALA A 233 -0.69 5.81 -3.43
CA ALA A 233 -0.83 5.80 -1.99
C ALA A 233 -1.46 7.12 -1.52
N ALA A 234 -1.05 8.26 -2.07
CA ALA A 234 -1.68 9.55 -1.77
C ALA A 234 -3.17 9.53 -2.18
N ASP A 235 -3.49 9.12 -3.41
CA ASP A 235 -4.87 9.01 -3.91
C ASP A 235 -5.76 8.14 -3.00
N THR A 236 -5.21 7.04 -2.47
CA THR A 236 -5.94 6.10 -1.60
C THR A 236 -6.16 6.65 -0.19
N TRP A 237 -5.20 7.42 0.34
CA TRP A 237 -5.24 7.88 1.71
C TRP A 237 -5.82 9.29 1.88
N GLU A 238 -5.85 10.09 0.81
CA GLU A 238 -6.33 11.48 0.84
C GLU A 238 -7.73 11.62 1.44
N PRO A 239 -8.75 10.82 1.07
CA PRO A 239 -10.08 10.93 1.69
C PRO A 239 -10.08 10.71 3.21
N LEU A 240 -9.18 9.84 3.71
CA LEU A 240 -9.05 9.56 5.14
C LEU A 240 -8.35 10.70 5.87
N VAL A 241 -7.31 11.29 5.27
CA VAL A 241 -6.59 12.43 5.84
C VAL A 241 -7.45 13.68 5.79
N ALA A 242 -8.23 13.92 4.73
CA ALA A 242 -9.16 15.03 4.63
C ALA A 242 -10.22 14.99 5.76
N VAL A 243 -10.81 13.82 6.03
CA VAL A 243 -11.74 13.64 7.16
C VAL A 243 -11.05 13.90 8.51
N ALA A 244 -9.80 13.46 8.66
CA ALA A 244 -9.04 13.66 9.89
C ALA A 244 -8.68 15.13 10.14
N ASP A 245 -8.26 15.83 9.09
CA ASP A 245 -7.95 17.27 9.11
C ASP A 245 -9.22 18.10 9.40
N HIS A 246 -10.35 17.71 8.82
CA HIS A 246 -11.65 18.32 9.10
C HIS A 246 -12.13 18.08 10.54
N ALA A 247 -11.92 16.87 11.08
CA ALA A 247 -12.26 16.56 12.47
C ALA A 247 -11.43 17.37 13.47
N GLY A 248 -10.15 17.63 13.13
CA GLY A 248 -9.20 18.28 14.01
C GLY A 248 -8.82 17.44 15.25
N GLY A 249 -8.42 18.13 16.32
CA GLY A 249 -7.92 17.47 17.53
C GLY A 249 -6.65 16.66 17.24
N ARG A 250 -6.63 15.38 17.60
CA ARG A 250 -5.48 14.49 17.36
C ARG A 250 -5.59 13.69 16.06
N TRP A 251 -6.72 13.75 15.37
CA TRP A 251 -6.96 12.95 14.17
C TRP A 251 -5.99 13.24 13.01
N PRO A 252 -5.59 14.50 12.74
CA PRO A 252 -4.60 14.82 11.70
C PRO A 252 -3.29 14.04 11.83
N ASP A 253 -2.75 13.97 13.05
CA ASP A 253 -1.50 13.27 13.34
C ASP A 253 -1.68 11.76 13.30
N ARG A 254 -2.80 11.26 13.83
CA ARG A 254 -3.14 9.83 13.82
C ARG A 254 -3.30 9.30 12.39
N ALA A 255 -3.93 10.07 11.52
CA ALA A 255 -4.11 9.71 10.12
C ALA A 255 -2.76 9.55 9.43
N ARG A 256 -1.88 10.55 9.51
CA ARG A 256 -0.55 10.52 8.88
C ARG A 256 0.34 9.41 9.45
N ALA A 257 0.28 9.17 10.77
CA ALA A 257 0.96 8.04 11.39
C ALA A 257 0.41 6.69 10.89
N ALA A 258 -0.90 6.61 10.62
CA ALA A 258 -1.51 5.41 10.05
C ALA A 258 -1.11 5.18 8.59
N VAL A 259 -1.05 6.24 7.77
CA VAL A 259 -0.55 6.16 6.38
C VAL A 259 0.84 5.53 6.39
N LEU A 260 1.80 6.13 7.09
CA LEU A 260 3.20 5.70 7.11
C LEU A 260 3.37 4.26 7.60
N ALA A 261 2.67 3.89 8.67
CA ALA A 261 2.79 2.54 9.23
C ALA A 261 2.22 1.47 8.29
N LEU A 262 1.07 1.72 7.67
CA LEU A 262 0.38 0.73 6.84
C LEU A 262 0.97 0.63 5.43
N THR A 263 1.58 1.70 4.91
CA THR A 263 2.33 1.65 3.64
C THR A 263 3.66 0.94 3.81
N ALA A 264 4.41 1.21 4.88
CA ALA A 264 5.64 0.48 5.19
C ALA A 264 5.38 -1.03 5.37
N ASP A 265 4.32 -1.39 6.10
CA ASP A 265 3.90 -2.79 6.22
C ASP A 265 3.58 -3.43 4.85
N ALA A 266 3.01 -2.66 3.92
CA ALA A 266 2.65 -3.15 2.59
C ALA A 266 3.88 -3.54 1.76
N ASP A 267 4.91 -2.70 1.78
CA ASP A 267 6.15 -2.87 1.02
C ASP A 267 6.97 -4.10 1.46
N ASP A 268 6.90 -4.46 2.76
CA ASP A 268 7.69 -5.56 3.32
C ASP A 268 7.29 -6.98 2.87
N ASN A 269 6.13 -7.21 2.22
CA ASN A 269 5.44 -8.52 2.36
C ASN A 269 5.04 -9.32 1.08
N GLY A 270 5.95 -9.56 0.12
CA GLY A 270 6.03 -10.91 -0.47
C GLY A 270 6.21 -11.05 -1.99
N GLU A 271 5.28 -10.58 -2.84
CA GLU A 271 5.34 -10.86 -4.30
C GLU A 271 6.08 -9.78 -5.09
N MET A 272 5.74 -8.51 -4.83
CA MET A 272 6.57 -7.38 -5.25
C MET A 272 7.94 -7.47 -4.58
N SER A 273 7.98 -7.89 -3.31
CA SER A 273 9.24 -8.14 -2.62
C SER A 273 10.01 -9.31 -3.23
N THR A 274 9.41 -10.36 -3.79
CA THR A 274 10.20 -11.43 -4.46
C THR A 274 10.90 -10.91 -5.72
N ARG A 275 10.23 -10.14 -6.58
CA ARG A 275 10.89 -9.60 -7.81
C ARG A 275 11.91 -8.51 -7.48
N LEU A 276 11.59 -7.62 -6.53
CA LEU A 276 12.51 -6.59 -6.04
C LEU A 276 13.69 -7.20 -5.26
N ARG A 277 13.44 -8.23 -4.45
CA ARG A 277 14.46 -9.04 -3.79
C ARG A 277 15.29 -9.77 -4.81
N LEU A 278 14.73 -10.27 -5.90
CA LEU A 278 15.54 -10.86 -6.98
C LEU A 278 16.50 -9.83 -7.58
N LEU A 279 16.03 -8.61 -7.86
CA LEU A 279 16.89 -7.54 -8.33
C LEU A 279 17.98 -7.19 -7.30
N THR A 280 17.61 -7.08 -6.02
CA THR A 280 18.54 -6.78 -4.92
C THR A 280 19.56 -7.90 -4.72
N ASP A 281 19.13 -9.15 -4.71
CA ASP A 281 19.99 -10.32 -4.59
C ASP A 281 20.85 -10.49 -5.84
N CYS A 282 20.36 -10.13 -7.03
CA CYS A 282 21.20 -10.04 -8.23
C CYS A 282 22.31 -9.00 -8.04
N ARG A 283 22.01 -7.83 -7.49
CA ARG A 283 23.02 -6.78 -7.20
C ARG A 283 24.11 -7.30 -6.27
N THR A 284 23.71 -7.99 -5.20
CA THR A 284 24.61 -8.65 -4.25
C THR A 284 25.41 -9.76 -4.93
N ALA A 285 24.75 -10.62 -5.69
CA ALA A 285 25.38 -11.73 -6.42
C ALA A 285 26.37 -11.24 -7.48
N PHE A 286 26.12 -10.10 -8.13
CA PHE A 286 27.09 -9.46 -9.03
C PHE A 286 28.29 -8.91 -8.27
N GLY A 287 28.12 -8.38 -7.05
CA GLY A 287 29.22 -7.75 -6.31
C GLY A 287 29.93 -6.68 -7.15
N THR A 288 31.22 -6.90 -7.44
CA THR A 288 32.02 -6.05 -8.33
C THR A 288 32.15 -6.57 -9.77
N ASP A 289 31.61 -7.75 -10.08
CA ASP A 289 31.70 -8.35 -11.41
C ASP A 289 30.87 -7.57 -12.43
N THR A 290 31.43 -7.33 -13.62
CA THR A 290 30.78 -6.57 -14.70
C THR A 290 29.86 -7.43 -15.58
N ALA A 291 30.05 -8.75 -15.58
CA ALA A 291 29.20 -9.71 -16.27
C ALA A 291 29.29 -11.09 -15.59
N LEU A 292 28.18 -11.82 -15.56
CA LEU A 292 28.13 -13.18 -15.02
C LEU A 292 27.48 -14.16 -15.99
N PRO A 293 28.03 -15.38 -16.16
CA PRO A 293 27.30 -16.46 -16.81
C PRO A 293 26.00 -16.76 -16.05
N THR A 294 24.93 -17.12 -16.75
CA THR A 294 23.63 -17.40 -16.13
C THR A 294 23.72 -18.52 -15.08
N ALA A 295 24.55 -19.53 -15.32
CA ALA A 295 24.80 -20.60 -14.35
C ALA A 295 25.42 -20.06 -13.05
N VAL A 296 26.47 -19.24 -13.15
CA VAL A 296 27.14 -18.65 -11.99
C VAL A 296 26.22 -17.72 -11.21
N LEU A 297 25.41 -16.91 -11.90
CA LEU A 297 24.43 -16.04 -11.25
C LEU A 297 23.39 -16.88 -10.47
N LEU A 298 22.87 -17.96 -11.06
CA LEU A 298 21.94 -18.85 -10.36
C LEU A 298 22.59 -19.54 -9.17
N ASP A 299 23.82 -20.00 -9.30
CA ASP A 299 24.55 -20.65 -8.20
C ASP A 299 24.74 -19.68 -7.03
N ARG A 300 25.14 -18.43 -7.31
CA ARG A 300 25.28 -17.38 -6.29
C ARG A 300 23.96 -17.04 -5.62
N LEU A 301 22.87 -16.92 -6.39
CA LEU A 301 21.53 -16.66 -5.85
C LEU A 301 21.05 -17.82 -4.96
N LYS A 302 21.31 -19.07 -5.34
CA LYS A 302 20.90 -20.27 -4.57
C LYS A 302 21.76 -20.54 -3.35
N ALA A 303 23.00 -20.06 -3.34
CA ALA A 303 23.93 -20.25 -2.24
C ALA A 303 23.59 -19.38 -1.01
N GLU A 304 22.74 -18.36 -1.17
CA GLU A 304 22.28 -17.52 -0.08
C GLU A 304 21.23 -18.24 0.78
N PRO A 305 21.55 -18.65 2.03
CA PRO A 305 20.67 -19.54 2.81
C PRO A 305 19.34 -18.90 3.21
N GLU A 306 19.34 -17.58 3.41
CA GLU A 306 18.14 -16.82 3.79
C GLU A 306 17.28 -16.45 2.58
N ALA A 307 17.78 -16.66 1.35
CA ALA A 307 17.08 -16.30 0.11
C ALA A 307 16.22 -17.44 -0.43
N PRO A 308 15.03 -17.15 -1.00
CA PRO A 308 14.08 -18.17 -1.41
C PRO A 308 14.51 -18.94 -2.67
N TRP A 309 15.66 -18.61 -3.28
CA TRP A 309 16.06 -19.08 -4.60
C TRP A 309 16.43 -20.56 -4.66
N GLY A 310 16.96 -21.10 -3.56
CA GLY A 310 17.24 -22.54 -3.42
C GLY A 310 15.96 -23.38 -3.53
N ASP A 311 14.89 -22.92 -2.89
CA ASP A 311 13.60 -23.60 -2.78
C ASP A 311 12.52 -23.06 -3.73
N TYR A 312 12.90 -22.26 -4.72
CA TYR A 312 11.99 -21.59 -5.66
C TYR A 312 11.33 -22.57 -6.67
N GLY A 313 10.45 -23.43 -6.14
CA GLY A 313 9.86 -24.57 -6.83
C GLY A 313 10.71 -25.85 -6.71
N PRO A 314 10.28 -26.95 -7.33
CA PRO A 314 10.86 -28.29 -7.10
C PRO A 314 12.34 -28.42 -7.49
N ASN A 315 12.88 -27.52 -8.32
CA ASN A 315 14.27 -27.51 -8.78
C ASN A 315 15.02 -26.21 -8.42
N GLY A 316 14.47 -25.41 -7.50
CA GLY A 316 14.93 -24.05 -7.22
C GLY A 316 14.74 -23.10 -8.42
N LEU A 317 15.32 -21.90 -8.31
CA LEU A 317 15.28 -20.90 -9.37
C LEU A 317 15.98 -21.43 -10.63
N THR A 318 15.31 -21.42 -11.77
CA THR A 318 15.85 -21.93 -13.04
C THR A 318 16.20 -20.78 -13.99
N ALA A 319 17.07 -21.01 -14.96
CA ALA A 319 17.43 -20.00 -15.97
C ALA A 319 16.21 -19.46 -16.73
N MET A 320 15.24 -20.34 -17.02
CA MET A 320 13.97 -19.95 -17.64
C MET A 320 13.17 -19.00 -16.74
N LYS A 321 12.97 -19.37 -15.45
CA LYS A 321 12.23 -18.54 -14.49
C LYS A 321 12.94 -17.19 -14.25
N LEU A 322 14.26 -17.21 -14.07
CA LEU A 322 15.08 -16.00 -13.95
C LEU A 322 14.89 -15.10 -15.17
N GLY A 323 14.99 -15.65 -16.38
CA GLY A 323 14.78 -14.90 -17.62
C GLY A 323 13.38 -14.33 -17.77
N THR A 324 12.34 -15.06 -17.33
CA THR A 324 10.95 -14.56 -17.33
C THR A 324 10.80 -13.36 -16.41
N ILE A 325 11.29 -13.45 -15.17
CA ILE A 325 11.16 -12.35 -14.19
C ILE A 325 11.98 -11.13 -14.65
N LEU A 326 13.23 -11.33 -15.06
CA LEU A 326 14.11 -10.23 -15.48
C LEU A 326 13.63 -9.52 -16.76
N ARG A 327 12.93 -10.23 -17.66
CA ARG A 327 12.39 -9.65 -18.89
C ARG A 327 11.36 -8.54 -18.62
N GLU A 328 10.65 -8.59 -17.50
CA GLU A 328 9.70 -7.54 -17.10
C GLU A 328 10.40 -6.21 -16.78
N TYR A 329 11.67 -6.26 -16.40
CA TYR A 329 12.55 -5.11 -16.20
C TYR A 329 13.41 -4.80 -17.43
N GLU A 330 13.03 -5.34 -18.60
CA GLU A 330 13.77 -5.24 -19.86
C GLU A 330 15.17 -5.87 -19.86
N ILE A 331 15.52 -6.61 -18.81
CA ILE A 331 16.80 -7.30 -18.68
C ILE A 331 16.73 -8.66 -19.39
N ARG A 332 17.65 -8.89 -20.34
CA ARG A 332 17.70 -10.14 -21.11
C ARG A 332 19.08 -10.76 -21.05
N SER A 333 19.15 -12.10 -21.07
CA SER A 333 20.42 -12.78 -21.19
C SER A 333 20.96 -12.66 -22.61
N ASP A 334 22.26 -12.45 -22.72
CA ASP A 334 22.98 -12.35 -23.98
C ASP A 334 24.09 -13.41 -24.05
N THR A 335 24.57 -13.70 -25.26
CA THR A 335 25.77 -14.53 -25.44
C THR A 335 27.00 -13.66 -25.20
N ILE A 336 27.66 -13.86 -24.06
CA ILE A 336 28.82 -13.08 -23.64
C ILE A 336 30.08 -13.96 -23.73
N ARG A 337 31.20 -13.37 -24.14
CA ARG A 337 32.51 -14.05 -24.15
C ARG A 337 33.19 -13.87 -22.80
N PHE A 338 33.33 -14.96 -22.06
CA PHE A 338 34.05 -15.04 -20.79
C PHE A 338 35.43 -15.68 -21.01
N GLN A 339 36.29 -15.67 -19.99
CA GLN A 339 37.62 -16.32 -20.05
C GLN A 339 37.52 -17.83 -20.34
N THR A 340 36.43 -18.47 -19.92
CA THR A 340 36.17 -19.91 -20.10
C THR A 340 35.45 -20.25 -21.41
N GLY A 341 35.11 -19.26 -22.24
CA GLY A 341 34.39 -19.45 -23.51
C GLY A 341 33.17 -18.54 -23.66
N GLN A 342 32.36 -18.80 -24.69
CA GLN A 342 31.08 -18.10 -24.86
C GLN A 342 29.99 -18.82 -24.06
N ALA A 343 29.22 -18.07 -23.29
CA ALA A 343 28.08 -18.58 -22.53
C ALA A 343 26.94 -17.56 -22.50
N LYS A 344 25.72 -18.04 -22.22
CA LYS A 344 24.62 -17.14 -21.87
C LYS A 344 24.90 -16.51 -20.50
N GLY A 345 24.70 -15.22 -20.42
CA GLY A 345 24.97 -14.44 -19.22
C GLY A 345 24.28 -13.10 -19.23
N TYR A 346 24.54 -12.33 -18.19
CA TYR A 346 23.96 -11.02 -17.96
C TYR A 346 25.07 -10.00 -17.69
N ARG A 347 24.95 -8.78 -18.23
CA ARG A 347 25.88 -7.68 -17.90
C ARG A 347 25.31 -6.89 -16.74
N ARG A 348 26.18 -6.48 -15.81
CA ARG A 348 25.82 -5.62 -14.68
C ARG A 348 25.19 -4.30 -15.14
N ALA A 349 25.66 -3.77 -16.27
CA ALA A 349 25.14 -2.55 -16.87
C ALA A 349 23.64 -2.64 -17.21
N ASP A 350 23.17 -3.81 -17.65
CA ASP A 350 21.77 -4.03 -18.02
C ASP A 350 20.83 -3.87 -16.81
N PHE A 351 21.34 -4.05 -15.58
CA PHE A 351 20.58 -3.94 -14.33
C PHE A 351 20.58 -2.54 -13.73
N THR A 352 21.41 -1.61 -14.24
CA THR A 352 21.64 -0.31 -13.57
C THR A 352 20.39 0.53 -13.46
N ASP A 353 19.59 0.64 -14.53
CA ASP A 353 18.33 1.37 -14.52
C ASP A 353 17.31 0.73 -13.55
N ALA A 354 17.18 -0.60 -13.61
CA ALA A 354 16.31 -1.34 -12.69
C ALA A 354 16.72 -1.18 -11.23
N TRP A 355 18.01 -1.25 -10.90
CA TRP A 355 18.49 -1.04 -9.53
C TRP A 355 18.28 0.39 -9.05
N ALA A 356 18.48 1.39 -9.91
CA ALA A 356 18.26 2.78 -9.55
C ALA A 356 16.79 3.08 -9.25
N ARG A 357 15.86 2.47 -10.00
CA ARG A 357 14.41 2.69 -9.85
C ARG A 357 13.78 1.90 -8.73
N TYR A 358 14.22 0.65 -8.56
CA TYR A 358 13.49 -0.35 -7.78
C TYR A 358 14.26 -0.84 -6.56
N CYS A 359 15.54 -0.50 -6.44
CA CYS A 359 16.36 -0.91 -5.30
C CYS A 359 17.21 0.27 -4.80
N PRO A 360 16.64 1.45 -4.50
CA PRO A 360 17.42 2.56 -3.97
C PRO A 360 18.18 2.09 -2.72
N THR A 361 19.47 2.40 -2.64
CA THR A 361 20.27 2.17 -1.43
C THR A 361 19.86 3.22 -0.41
N ASP A 362 19.59 2.82 0.84
CA ASP A 362 19.44 3.71 2.00
C ASP A 362 20.76 4.44 2.37
N ASP A 363 21.55 4.84 1.38
CA ASP A 363 22.62 5.80 1.54
C ASP A 363 22.01 7.19 1.32
N THR A 364 21.29 7.68 2.34
CA THR A 364 21.22 9.13 2.54
C THR A 364 22.59 9.55 3.06
N PRO A 365 23.43 10.27 2.31
CA PRO A 365 24.60 10.88 2.91
C PRO A 365 24.08 11.93 3.90
N PRO A 366 24.56 11.96 5.17
CA PRO A 366 24.27 13.10 6.02
C PRO A 366 24.73 14.36 5.28
N GLY A 367 23.79 15.29 5.09
CA GLY A 367 23.99 16.49 4.29
C GLY A 367 25.27 17.23 4.69
N ASP A 368 26.20 17.30 3.76
CA ASP A 368 27.42 18.09 3.90
C ASP A 368 27.05 19.57 3.71
N THR A 369 26.77 20.24 4.83
CA THR A 369 26.80 21.70 4.92
C THR A 369 27.82 22.10 5.96
N GLY A 370 29.10 22.02 5.58
CA GLY A 370 30.20 22.62 6.33
C GLY A 370 31.39 22.89 5.39
N PRO A 371 32.01 24.08 5.42
CA PRO A 371 33.05 24.41 4.46
C PRO A 371 34.33 23.59 4.72
N ALA A 372 34.96 23.16 3.62
CA ALA A 372 36.17 22.35 3.59
C ALA A 372 37.30 22.97 4.43
N THR A 373 37.77 22.23 5.44
CA THR A 373 39.02 22.52 6.14
C THR A 373 40.13 21.68 5.51
N VAL A 374 41.04 22.34 4.80
CA VAL A 374 42.23 21.70 4.20
C VAL A 374 43.27 21.48 5.29
N LEU A 375 43.61 20.21 5.57
CA LEU A 375 44.78 19.85 6.37
C LEU A 375 45.98 19.55 5.44
N PRO A 376 47.17 20.13 5.67
CA PRO A 376 48.34 19.92 4.81
C PRO A 376 49.00 18.56 5.08
N LEU A 377 49.41 17.88 3.99
CA LEU A 377 50.18 16.63 4.01
C LEU A 377 51.63 16.88 4.49
N PRO A 378 52.18 16.04 5.39
CA PRO A 378 53.61 16.04 5.69
C PRO A 378 54.41 15.43 4.52
N GLY A 379 55.33 16.21 3.95
CA GLY A 379 56.19 15.80 2.85
C GLY A 379 57.20 14.71 3.24
N VAL A 380 57.27 13.66 2.43
CA VAL A 380 58.35 12.67 2.45
C VAL A 380 59.47 13.18 1.54
N GLY A 381 60.50 13.80 2.14
CA GLY A 381 61.72 14.20 1.45
C GLY A 381 62.75 13.07 1.42
N ARG A 382 62.91 12.45 0.23
CA ARG A 382 64.01 11.52 -0.08
C ARG A 382 65.36 12.24 -0.02
N THR A 383 66.32 11.55 0.60
CA THR A 383 67.75 11.87 0.63
C THR A 383 68.38 11.74 -0.76
N SER A 384 69.09 12.78 -1.20
CA SER A 384 70.09 12.69 -2.27
C SER A 384 71.33 13.51 -1.88
N ARG A 385 72.46 12.82 -1.79
CA ARG A 385 73.81 13.35 -1.63
C ARG A 385 74.26 14.02 -2.93
N THR A 386 74.82 15.23 -2.86
CA THR A 386 75.91 15.64 -3.76
C THR A 386 76.85 16.65 -3.08
N SER A 387 78.10 16.20 -2.96
CA SER A 387 79.42 16.85 -2.97
C SER A 387 79.67 18.32 -2.60
N LEU A 388 80.70 18.46 -1.75
CA LEU A 388 81.61 19.59 -1.54
C LEU A 388 82.01 20.40 -2.79
N ASN A 389 82.03 21.74 -2.67
CA ASN A 389 83.26 22.55 -2.79
C ASN A 389 83.07 24.04 -2.42
N THR A 390 83.86 24.46 -1.43
CA THR A 390 84.62 25.72 -1.19
C THR A 390 84.35 26.99 -2.02
N ALA A 391 84.13 28.15 -1.36
CA ALA A 391 85.01 29.35 -1.35
C ALA A 391 84.31 30.67 -0.92
N GLY A 392 85.02 31.49 -0.13
CA GLY A 392 84.94 32.97 -0.07
C GLY A 392 84.03 33.58 1.02
N GLN A 393 84.56 34.06 2.16
CA GLN A 393 85.01 35.45 2.41
C GLN A 393 83.94 36.52 2.06
N THR A 394 83.31 37.18 3.02
CA THR A 394 83.66 38.47 3.68
C THR A 394 82.37 38.87 4.45
N GLN A 395 82.32 39.58 5.57
CA GLN A 395 83.24 40.36 6.40
C GLN A 395 82.68 40.34 7.83
#